data_AF-A0A6V8KZ79-F1
#
_entry.id   AF-A0A6V8KZ79-F1
#
_cell.length_a   1.000
_cell.length_b   1.000
_cell.length_c   1.000
_cell.angle_alpha   90.00
_cell.angle_beta   90.00
_cell.angle_gamma   90.00
#
_symmetry.space_group_name_H-M   'P 1'
#
loop_
_entity.id
_entity.type
_entity.pdbx_description
1 polymer ?
#
loop_
_entity_poly.entity_id
_entity_poly.type
_entity_poly.pdbx_seq_one_letter_code
_entity_poly.pdbx_strand_id
1 'polypeptide(L)'
;MGDATQAPEQIISLPQGGGSVRGIGETFTPDIQTGTGNMTVPVIVPPGRRGLEPRLDLAYSTGNGNGFFGLGWTLSLAGISRKTSRGVPVYDDDTDTFILSGNEDLVPVEELAGIGTRYRPRSEGLFASIIHHCDAASHQDYWEVTSKDGLVSRYGTRRPATSTTSWRDPAVIADPDVPHHIFAWKLTETWDPLGNAITYEYDADAGESGNHRWRQPLLRTIGYADYMPAGGTARFLATVTFGDEEREDPFSSYTAGFEIRTSRRYRTITTAVHADTDQLVRRYELDYQADPYNGVTLLTSVTVVGFDDEGPPLATCRR
;
A
#
# COMPACT_ATOMS: atom_id res chain seq x y z
N MET A 1 -30.20 -39.26 36.87
CA MET A 1 -28.83 -38.84 36.50
C MET A 1 -29.00 -37.69 35.54
N GLY A 2 -28.97 -36.48 36.07
CA GLY A 2 -29.26 -35.26 35.33
C GLY A 2 -28.03 -34.83 34.54
N ASP A 3 -28.20 -34.75 33.23
CA ASP A 3 -27.27 -34.09 32.33
C ASP A 3 -27.48 -32.57 32.52
N ALA A 4 -26.57 -31.93 33.25
CA ALA A 4 -26.63 -30.50 33.48
C ALA A 4 -26.05 -29.79 32.25
N THR A 5 -26.95 -29.30 31.39
CA THR A 5 -26.71 -28.22 30.43
C THR A 5 -25.92 -27.08 31.08
N GLN A 6 -24.65 -26.93 30.71
CA GLN A 6 -23.88 -25.72 31.00
C GLN A 6 -24.45 -24.54 30.19
N ALA A 7 -24.78 -23.46 30.89
CA ALA A 7 -25.28 -22.22 30.31
C ALA A 7 -24.18 -21.48 29.53
N PRO A 8 -24.51 -20.72 28.47
CA PRO A 8 -23.54 -20.03 27.63
C PRO A 8 -23.19 -18.66 28.25
N GLU A 9 -22.55 -18.63 29.41
CA GLU A 9 -22.06 -17.38 30.00
C GLU A 9 -20.56 -17.12 29.73
N GLN A 10 -19.94 -17.86 28.81
CA GLN A 10 -18.47 -17.98 28.76
C GLN A 10 -17.79 -17.52 27.45
N ILE A 11 -18.23 -16.44 26.80
CA ILE A 11 -17.53 -15.91 25.60
C ILE A 11 -17.37 -14.38 25.59
N ILE A 12 -17.45 -13.71 26.75
CA ILE A 12 -17.02 -12.30 26.87
C ILE A 12 -16.15 -12.19 28.11
N SER A 13 -14.84 -12.38 27.94
CA SER A 13 -13.86 -12.18 29.00
C SER A 13 -13.22 -10.80 28.85
N LEU A 14 -13.11 -10.06 29.96
CA LEU A 14 -12.29 -8.86 29.98
C LEU A 14 -10.82 -9.21 29.72
N PRO A 15 -10.06 -8.35 29.04
CA PRO A 15 -8.62 -8.55 28.91
C PRO A 15 -7.99 -8.56 30.30
N GLN A 16 -7.23 -9.61 30.59
CA GLN A 16 -6.42 -9.64 31.80
C GLN A 16 -5.29 -8.62 31.66
N GLY A 17 -5.21 -7.68 32.59
CA GLY A 17 -4.21 -6.61 32.55
C GLY A 17 -2.78 -7.14 32.48
N GLY A 18 -1.94 -6.50 31.66
CA GLY A 18 -0.52 -6.82 31.49
C GLY A 18 0.38 -5.91 32.33
N GLY A 19 1.53 -6.45 32.77
CA GLY A 19 2.60 -5.72 33.50
C GLY A 19 3.94 -5.67 32.76
N SER A 20 4.01 -6.14 31.51
CA SER A 20 5.22 -6.11 30.68
C SER A 20 5.18 -4.95 29.68
N VAL A 21 6.19 -4.09 29.70
CA VAL A 21 6.44 -3.13 28.62
C VAL A 21 7.03 -3.90 27.44
N ARG A 22 6.34 -3.92 26.29
CA ARG A 22 6.85 -4.47 25.02
C ARG A 22 7.10 -3.33 24.03
N GLY A 23 8.04 -3.53 23.12
CA GLY A 23 8.29 -2.62 21.99
C GLY A 23 7.14 -2.60 20.98
N ILE A 24 7.39 -2.03 19.81
CA ILE A 24 6.38 -1.87 18.75
C ILE A 24 6.13 -3.21 18.02
N GLY A 25 6.94 -4.23 18.31
CA GLY A 25 6.93 -5.52 17.61
C GLY A 25 7.98 -5.56 16.50
N GLU A 26 8.99 -4.67 16.59
CA GLU A 26 10.07 -4.58 15.62
C GLU A 26 10.92 -5.84 15.60
N THR A 27 11.31 -6.25 14.39
CA THR A 27 12.19 -7.40 14.19
C THR A 27 13.37 -7.00 13.32
N PHE A 28 14.55 -7.48 13.68
CA PHE A 28 15.74 -7.42 12.85
C PHE A 28 16.09 -8.83 12.42
N THR A 29 16.35 -9.03 11.13
CA THR A 29 16.73 -10.33 10.59
C THR A 29 17.82 -10.13 9.54
N PRO A 30 19.03 -10.68 9.74
CA PRO A 30 20.02 -10.71 8.68
C PRO A 30 19.59 -11.68 7.58
N ASP A 31 19.69 -11.29 6.32
CA ASP A 31 19.56 -12.21 5.20
C ASP A 31 20.90 -12.94 5.01
N ILE A 32 20.91 -14.23 5.34
CA ILE A 32 22.11 -15.06 5.27
C ILE A 32 22.57 -15.38 3.84
N GLN A 33 21.72 -15.17 2.83
CA GLN A 33 22.04 -15.44 1.42
C GLN A 33 22.58 -14.21 0.70
N THR A 34 22.00 -13.04 0.98
CA THR A 34 22.38 -11.77 0.32
C THR A 34 23.33 -10.92 1.16
N GLY A 35 23.43 -11.21 2.46
CA GLY A 35 24.20 -10.41 3.41
C GLY A 35 23.55 -9.08 3.79
N THR A 36 22.29 -8.84 3.39
CA THR A 36 21.58 -7.60 3.69
C THR A 36 21.05 -7.58 5.11
N GLY A 37 21.06 -6.40 5.73
CA GLY A 37 20.38 -6.16 7.00
C GLY A 37 18.92 -5.80 6.74
N ASN A 38 17.98 -6.58 7.26
CA ASN A 38 16.55 -6.28 7.16
C ASN A 38 15.97 -5.93 8.53
N MET A 39 15.11 -4.91 8.57
CA MET A 39 14.36 -4.52 9.75
C MET A 39 12.89 -4.28 9.38
N THR A 40 11.98 -4.60 10.30
CA THR A 40 10.55 -4.38 10.09
C THR A 40 9.95 -3.68 11.30
N VAL A 41 9.18 -2.62 11.05
CA VAL A 41 8.37 -1.90 12.03
C VAL A 41 6.91 -2.02 11.62
N PRO A 42 6.09 -2.81 12.35
CA PRO A 42 4.69 -3.01 12.00
C PRO A 42 3.86 -1.76 12.30
N VAL A 43 3.00 -1.39 11.35
CA VAL A 43 1.97 -0.36 11.54
C VAL A 43 0.70 -1.07 11.98
N ILE A 44 0.45 -1.03 13.29
CA ILE A 44 -0.68 -1.70 13.93
C ILE A 44 -1.95 -0.90 13.67
N VAL A 45 -2.85 -1.50 12.90
CA VAL A 45 -4.17 -0.96 12.60
C VAL A 45 -5.24 -1.60 13.51
N PRO A 46 -6.37 -0.93 13.75
CA PRO A 46 -7.54 -1.57 14.35
C PRO A 46 -7.94 -2.86 13.62
N PRO A 47 -8.45 -3.88 14.33
CA PRO A 47 -8.89 -5.10 13.69
C PRO A 47 -10.08 -4.83 12.78
N GLY A 48 -10.05 -5.43 11.58
CA GLY A 48 -11.13 -5.40 10.62
C GLY A 48 -12.17 -6.49 10.88
N ARG A 49 -13.26 -6.46 10.10
CA ARG A 49 -14.28 -7.51 10.18
C ARG A 49 -13.68 -8.83 9.74
N ARG A 50 -13.82 -9.85 10.59
CA ARG A 50 -13.32 -11.21 10.32
C ARG A 50 -11.81 -11.27 10.01
N GLY A 51 -11.03 -10.30 10.48
CA GLY A 51 -9.59 -10.23 10.22
C GLY A 51 -9.21 -9.65 8.86
N LEU A 52 -10.16 -9.02 8.14
CA LEU A 52 -9.86 -8.26 6.93
C LEU A 52 -9.45 -6.83 7.31
N GLU A 53 -8.17 -6.66 7.59
CA GLU A 53 -7.51 -5.38 7.81
C GLU A 53 -6.28 -5.24 6.91
N PRO A 54 -5.86 -4.00 6.57
CA PRO A 54 -4.63 -3.80 5.81
C PRO A 54 -3.41 -4.23 6.63
N ARG A 55 -2.55 -5.05 6.03
CA ARG A 55 -1.25 -5.39 6.61
C ARG A 55 -0.22 -4.39 6.12
N LEU A 56 0.33 -3.61 7.06
CA LEU A 56 1.22 -2.50 6.78
C LEU A 56 2.49 -2.65 7.60
N ASP A 57 3.61 -2.75 6.92
CA ASP A 57 4.92 -2.88 7.54
C ASP A 57 5.89 -1.89 6.91
N LEU A 58 6.53 -1.07 7.74
CA LEU A 58 7.71 -0.31 7.32
C LEU A 58 8.88 -1.28 7.30
N ALA A 59 9.31 -1.64 6.09
CA ALA A 59 10.40 -2.57 5.87
C ALA A 59 11.65 -1.80 5.45
N TYR A 60 12.74 -2.04 6.18
CA TYR A 60 14.08 -1.59 5.83
C TYR A 60 14.87 -2.74 5.24
N SER A 61 15.62 -2.45 4.18
CA SER A 61 16.70 -3.31 3.71
C SER A 61 17.87 -2.44 3.28
N THR A 62 19.09 -2.86 3.59
CA THR A 62 20.31 -2.19 3.11
C THR A 62 20.43 -2.18 1.58
N GLY A 63 19.71 -3.07 0.88
CA GLY A 63 19.66 -3.11 -0.58
C GLY A 63 18.59 -2.21 -1.22
N ASN A 64 17.69 -1.64 -0.42
CA ASN A 64 16.63 -0.79 -0.94
C ASN A 64 17.15 0.62 -1.26
N GLY A 65 16.58 1.21 -2.32
CA GLY A 65 16.86 2.59 -2.71
C GLY A 65 16.19 3.64 -1.82
N ASN A 66 16.26 4.90 -2.25
CA ASN A 66 15.53 6.00 -1.62
C ASN A 66 14.06 5.96 -2.03
N GLY A 67 13.17 6.46 -1.16
CA GLY A 67 11.72 6.44 -1.36
C GLY A 67 10.99 7.44 -0.46
N PHE A 68 9.67 7.30 -0.36
CA PHE A 68 8.82 8.18 0.45
C PHE A 68 9.09 8.11 1.96
N PHE A 69 9.77 7.07 2.43
CA PHE A 69 10.11 6.86 3.85
C PHE A 69 11.60 7.06 4.14
N GLY A 70 12.35 7.66 3.22
CA GLY A 70 13.81 7.81 3.31
C GLY A 70 14.58 6.61 2.74
N LEU A 71 15.91 6.68 2.79
CA LEU A 71 16.78 5.65 2.21
C LEU A 71 16.62 4.30 2.89
N GLY A 72 16.41 3.25 2.09
CA GLY A 72 16.33 1.87 2.53
C GLY A 72 14.96 1.44 3.05
N TRP A 73 14.06 2.40 3.33
CA TRP A 73 12.74 2.14 3.88
C TRP A 73 11.66 2.15 2.80
N THR A 74 10.74 1.19 2.90
CA THR A 74 9.53 1.11 2.08
C THR A 74 8.34 0.69 2.93
N LEU A 75 7.14 1.03 2.48
CA LEU A 75 5.91 0.46 3.02
C LEU A 75 5.58 -0.80 2.22
N SER A 76 5.33 -1.90 2.92
CA SER A 76 5.08 -3.23 2.34
C SER A 76 3.68 -3.32 1.74
N LEU A 77 3.44 -2.61 0.63
CA LEU A 77 2.24 -2.73 -0.17
C LEU A 77 2.54 -3.46 -1.47
N ALA A 78 1.68 -4.43 -1.79
CA ALA A 78 1.75 -5.13 -3.06
C ALA A 78 1.50 -4.15 -4.22
N GLY A 79 2.09 -4.46 -5.37
CA GLY A 79 1.93 -3.71 -6.60
C GLY A 79 2.38 -4.55 -7.80
N ILE A 80 1.98 -4.12 -8.99
CA ILE A 80 2.44 -4.70 -10.25
C ILE A 80 3.24 -3.63 -10.99
N SER A 81 4.38 -3.99 -11.57
CA SER A 81 5.20 -3.07 -12.37
C SER A 81 5.89 -3.76 -13.52
N ARG A 82 6.24 -3.00 -14.56
CA ARG A 82 7.11 -3.48 -15.63
C ARG A 82 8.52 -3.75 -15.11
N LYS A 83 9.15 -4.81 -15.61
CA LYS A 83 10.48 -5.27 -15.24
C LYS A 83 11.55 -4.38 -15.86
N THR A 84 12.45 -3.84 -15.04
CA THR A 84 13.54 -2.97 -15.48
C THR A 84 14.92 -3.64 -15.44
N SER A 85 15.02 -4.86 -14.92
CA SER A 85 16.31 -5.54 -14.71
C SER A 85 17.00 -5.98 -16.01
N ARG A 86 16.31 -5.93 -17.16
CA ARG A 86 16.83 -6.31 -18.48
C ARG A 86 16.86 -5.15 -19.48
N GLY A 87 16.54 -3.94 -19.03
CA GLY A 87 16.42 -2.78 -19.90
C GLY A 87 15.27 -1.89 -19.49
N VAL A 88 15.16 -0.75 -20.16
CA VAL A 88 14.04 0.17 -20.02
C VAL A 88 12.81 -0.43 -20.73
N PRO A 89 11.62 -0.42 -20.11
CA PRO A 89 10.39 -0.89 -20.75
C PRO A 89 10.09 -0.12 -22.03
N VAL A 90 9.55 -0.80 -23.03
CA VAL A 90 9.15 -0.17 -24.31
C VAL A 90 7.66 0.16 -24.36
N TYR A 91 6.89 -0.19 -23.33
CA TYR A 91 5.45 0.03 -23.19
C TYR A 91 4.61 -0.73 -24.21
N ASP A 92 5.05 -1.95 -24.51
CA ASP A 92 4.33 -2.94 -25.30
C ASP A 92 4.20 -4.22 -24.46
N ASP A 93 2.95 -4.61 -24.17
CA ASP A 93 2.60 -5.71 -23.26
C ASP A 93 3.06 -7.08 -23.77
N ASP A 94 3.27 -7.23 -25.09
CA ASP A 94 3.77 -8.45 -25.70
C ASP A 94 5.29 -8.62 -25.51
N THR A 95 6.00 -7.52 -25.25
CA THR A 95 7.47 -7.52 -25.14
C THR A 95 7.96 -7.31 -23.71
N ASP A 96 7.28 -6.46 -22.95
CA ASP A 96 7.64 -6.16 -21.57
C ASP A 96 7.19 -7.29 -20.63
N THR A 97 8.01 -7.57 -19.63
CA THR A 97 7.65 -8.51 -18.56
C THR A 97 7.09 -7.75 -17.37
N PHE A 98 5.99 -8.22 -16.80
CA PHE A 98 5.44 -7.67 -15.56
C PHE A 98 5.97 -8.42 -14.34
N ILE A 99 6.01 -7.73 -13.21
CA ILE A 99 6.43 -8.29 -11.92
C ILE A 99 5.34 -8.00 -10.90
N LEU A 100 4.87 -9.04 -10.20
CA LEU A 100 4.00 -8.91 -9.02
C LEU A 100 4.85 -8.84 -7.75
N SER A 101 4.56 -7.85 -6.90
CA SER A 101 5.16 -7.68 -5.57
C SER A 101 6.69 -7.75 -5.56
N GLY A 102 7.32 -7.21 -6.61
CA GLY A 102 8.77 -7.03 -6.72
C GLY A 102 9.58 -8.23 -7.20
N ASN A 103 9.09 -9.47 -7.03
CA ASN A 103 9.91 -10.67 -7.24
C ASN A 103 9.31 -11.75 -8.16
N GLU A 104 8.05 -11.63 -8.57
CA GLU A 104 7.38 -12.66 -9.39
C GLU A 104 7.22 -12.21 -10.84
N ASP A 105 8.11 -12.68 -11.72
CA ASP A 105 7.97 -12.48 -13.17
C ASP A 105 6.66 -13.11 -13.66
N LEU A 106 5.77 -12.31 -14.22
CA LEU A 106 4.52 -12.77 -14.80
C LEU A 106 4.70 -13.11 -16.28
N VAL A 107 4.07 -14.20 -16.71
CA VAL A 107 4.03 -14.62 -18.11
C VAL A 107 2.58 -14.71 -18.60
N PRO A 108 2.25 -14.21 -19.80
CA PRO A 108 0.91 -14.34 -20.36
C PRO A 108 0.64 -15.80 -20.71
N VAL A 109 -0.59 -16.26 -20.51
CA VAL A 109 -1.01 -17.65 -20.70
C VAL A 109 -2.14 -17.77 -21.71
N GLU A 110 -3.19 -16.98 -21.54
CA GLU A 110 -4.39 -17.03 -22.38
C GLU A 110 -5.03 -15.65 -22.47
N GLU A 111 -5.54 -15.30 -23.64
CA GLU A 111 -6.41 -14.14 -23.82
C GLU A 111 -7.86 -14.57 -23.59
N LEU A 112 -8.53 -13.91 -22.66
CA LEU A 112 -9.91 -14.18 -22.28
C LEU A 112 -10.81 -13.15 -22.96
N ALA A 113 -11.56 -13.60 -23.98
CA ALA A 113 -12.40 -12.73 -24.81
C ALA A 113 -13.33 -11.84 -23.97
N GLY A 114 -13.15 -10.52 -24.08
CA GLY A 114 -13.95 -9.51 -23.38
C GLY A 114 -13.64 -9.35 -21.89
N ILE A 115 -12.61 -10.02 -21.37
CA ILE A 115 -12.17 -9.93 -19.98
C ILE A 115 -10.76 -9.35 -19.92
N GLY A 116 -9.79 -9.92 -20.63
CA GLY A 116 -8.39 -9.49 -20.57
C GLY A 116 -7.42 -10.66 -20.70
N THR A 117 -6.15 -10.42 -20.43
CA THR A 117 -5.11 -11.44 -20.55
C THR A 117 -4.82 -12.07 -19.21
N ARG A 118 -4.84 -13.41 -19.15
CA ARG A 118 -4.47 -14.14 -17.95
C ARG A 118 -2.96 -14.32 -17.88
N TYR A 119 -2.41 -14.03 -16.70
CA TYR A 119 -1.01 -14.21 -16.39
C TYR A 119 -0.80 -15.30 -15.33
N ARG A 120 0.42 -15.83 -15.26
CA ARG A 120 0.90 -16.67 -14.17
C ARG A 120 2.33 -16.30 -13.77
N PRO A 121 2.72 -16.47 -12.51
CA PRO A 121 4.12 -16.37 -12.12
C PRO A 121 4.97 -17.42 -12.86
N ARG A 122 6.19 -17.07 -13.27
CA ARG A 122 7.15 -18.00 -13.89
C ARG A 122 7.48 -19.17 -12.95
N SER A 123 7.57 -18.88 -11.67
CA SER A 123 7.70 -19.86 -10.59
C SER A 123 6.44 -19.80 -9.75
N GLU A 124 5.55 -20.78 -9.92
CA GLU A 124 4.26 -20.81 -9.23
C GLU A 124 4.44 -21.05 -7.72
N GLY A 125 3.76 -20.24 -6.90
CA GLY A 125 3.82 -20.32 -5.44
C GLY A 125 2.56 -19.79 -4.75
N LEU A 126 1.93 -18.75 -5.34
CA LEU A 126 0.69 -18.17 -4.82
C LEU A 126 -0.55 -18.98 -5.22
N PHE A 127 -0.50 -19.68 -6.35
CA PHE A 127 -1.67 -20.33 -6.96
C PHE A 127 -2.86 -19.36 -7.12
N ALA A 128 -2.54 -18.10 -7.43
CA ALA A 128 -3.52 -17.04 -7.64
C ALA A 128 -3.95 -16.96 -9.11
N SER A 129 -5.18 -16.54 -9.36
CA SER A 129 -5.65 -16.17 -10.70
C SER A 129 -5.32 -14.70 -10.94
N ILE A 130 -4.48 -14.42 -11.93
CA ILE A 130 -4.02 -13.06 -12.27
C ILE A 130 -4.56 -12.71 -13.64
N ILE A 131 -5.31 -11.62 -13.74
CA ILE A 131 -5.90 -11.12 -14.98
C ILE A 131 -5.51 -9.65 -15.15
N HIS A 132 -4.96 -9.32 -16.32
CA HIS A 132 -4.74 -7.95 -16.76
C HIS A 132 -5.90 -7.52 -17.66
N HIS A 133 -6.67 -6.55 -17.20
CA HIS A 133 -7.77 -5.95 -17.94
C HIS A 133 -7.22 -4.75 -18.71
N CYS A 134 -6.76 -4.98 -19.95
CA CYS A 134 -6.27 -3.95 -20.86
C CYS A 134 -7.22 -3.88 -22.07
N ASP A 135 -8.01 -2.81 -22.16
CA ASP A 135 -8.90 -2.57 -23.28
C ASP A 135 -8.78 -1.12 -23.76
N ALA A 136 -8.20 -0.98 -24.96
CA ALA A 136 -7.99 0.31 -25.62
C ALA A 136 -9.31 1.03 -25.94
N ALA A 137 -10.41 0.30 -26.20
CA ALA A 137 -11.69 0.90 -26.56
C ALA A 137 -12.37 1.57 -25.35
N SER A 138 -12.33 0.93 -24.19
CA SER A 138 -12.86 1.49 -22.94
C SER A 138 -11.84 2.32 -22.14
N HIS A 139 -10.57 2.31 -22.56
CA HIS A 139 -9.43 2.89 -21.83
C HIS A 139 -9.30 2.31 -20.41
N GLN A 140 -9.56 1.02 -20.26
CA GLN A 140 -9.32 0.30 -19.02
C GLN A 140 -7.92 -0.29 -19.04
N ASP A 141 -7.18 -0.09 -17.96
CA ASP A 141 -5.88 -0.72 -17.73
C ASP A 141 -5.69 -0.92 -16.23
N TYR A 142 -6.03 -2.11 -15.75
CA TYR A 142 -5.86 -2.51 -14.35
C TYR A 142 -5.68 -4.01 -14.22
N TRP A 143 -5.21 -4.46 -13.07
CA TRP A 143 -4.99 -5.87 -12.79
C TRP A 143 -5.92 -6.35 -11.67
N GLU A 144 -6.34 -7.59 -11.75
CA GLU A 144 -7.04 -8.29 -10.68
C GLU A 144 -6.32 -9.59 -10.35
N VAL A 145 -6.04 -9.77 -9.05
CA VAL A 145 -5.40 -10.97 -8.50
C VAL A 145 -6.35 -11.59 -7.51
N THR A 146 -6.81 -12.81 -7.80
CA THR A 146 -7.64 -13.61 -6.89
C THR A 146 -6.80 -14.70 -6.26
N SER A 147 -6.59 -14.64 -4.94
CA SER A 147 -5.86 -15.69 -4.21
C SER A 147 -6.73 -16.92 -3.96
N LYS A 148 -6.08 -18.02 -3.55
CA LYS A 148 -6.74 -19.33 -3.31
C LYS A 148 -7.83 -19.34 -2.24
N ASP A 149 -7.80 -18.36 -1.33
CA ASP A 149 -8.79 -18.14 -0.27
C ASP A 149 -9.99 -17.30 -0.75
N GLY A 150 -9.98 -16.86 -2.01
CA GLY A 150 -11.04 -16.06 -2.63
C GLY A 150 -10.94 -14.56 -2.38
N LEU A 151 -9.87 -14.09 -1.72
CA LEU A 151 -9.58 -12.66 -1.61
C LEU A 151 -9.21 -12.12 -3.00
N VAL A 152 -9.82 -11.02 -3.41
CA VAL A 152 -9.52 -10.37 -4.69
C VAL A 152 -8.86 -9.03 -4.41
N SER A 153 -7.74 -8.77 -5.07
CA SER A 153 -6.98 -7.53 -5.01
C SER A 153 -6.91 -6.88 -6.38
N ARG A 154 -7.27 -5.61 -6.48
CA ARG A 154 -7.18 -4.81 -7.70
C ARG A 154 -5.98 -3.87 -7.65
N TYR A 155 -5.22 -3.82 -8.73
CA TYR A 155 -4.11 -2.87 -8.91
C TYR A 155 -4.44 -1.92 -10.06
N GLY A 156 -4.36 -0.61 -9.81
CA GLY A 156 -4.94 0.41 -10.69
C GLY A 156 -6.42 0.64 -10.40
N THR A 157 -6.95 1.73 -10.95
CA THR A 157 -8.33 2.15 -10.76
C THR A 157 -9.13 1.85 -12.02
N ARG A 158 -10.27 1.18 -11.87
CA ARG A 158 -11.21 1.05 -12.97
C ARG A 158 -11.65 2.44 -13.42
N ARG A 159 -11.40 2.78 -14.68
CA ARG A 159 -11.80 4.06 -15.29
C ARG A 159 -13.33 4.22 -15.17
N PRO A 160 -13.81 5.29 -14.51
CA PRO A 160 -15.24 5.58 -14.43
C PRO A 160 -15.85 5.81 -15.82
N ALA A 161 -17.09 5.36 -16.03
CA ALA A 161 -17.79 5.53 -17.31
C ALA A 161 -18.02 7.01 -17.69
N THR A 162 -18.09 7.90 -16.69
CA THR A 162 -18.25 9.34 -16.85
C THR A 162 -16.93 10.10 -17.06
N SER A 163 -15.79 9.40 -17.06
CA SER A 163 -14.48 10.03 -17.17
C SER A 163 -14.25 10.65 -18.55
N THR A 164 -13.62 11.81 -18.55
CA THR A 164 -13.15 12.48 -19.78
C THR A 164 -11.93 11.77 -20.35
N THR A 165 -11.51 12.18 -21.56
CA THR A 165 -10.27 11.71 -22.19
C THR A 165 -9.00 12.16 -21.46
N SER A 166 -9.10 13.18 -20.60
CA SER A 166 -8.00 13.70 -19.77
C SER A 166 -7.90 13.03 -18.40
N TRP A 167 -8.78 12.06 -18.10
CA TRP A 167 -8.72 11.33 -16.84
C TRP A 167 -7.40 10.58 -16.72
N ARG A 168 -6.78 10.68 -15.55
CA ARG A 168 -5.56 9.95 -15.21
C ARG A 168 -5.86 9.11 -13.98
N ASP A 169 -5.50 7.84 -14.05
CA ASP A 169 -5.60 6.96 -12.91
C ASP A 169 -4.72 7.51 -11.76
N PRO A 170 -5.28 7.73 -10.55
CA PRO A 170 -4.51 8.19 -9.39
C PRO A 170 -3.56 7.12 -8.84
N ALA A 171 -3.80 5.84 -9.13
CA ALA A 171 -3.08 4.71 -8.56
C ALA A 171 -2.03 4.10 -9.51
N VAL A 172 -1.68 4.79 -10.59
CA VAL A 172 -0.63 4.33 -11.53
C VAL A 172 0.54 5.29 -11.60
N ILE A 173 1.74 4.73 -11.76
CA ILE A 173 2.91 5.46 -12.23
C ILE A 173 2.89 5.37 -13.75
N ALA A 174 2.72 6.51 -14.42
CA ALA A 174 2.67 6.59 -15.86
C ALA A 174 3.43 7.82 -16.36
N ASP A 175 3.83 7.79 -17.62
CA ASP A 175 4.52 8.92 -18.25
C ASP A 175 3.63 10.19 -18.17
N PRO A 176 4.13 11.29 -17.58
CA PRO A 176 3.41 12.56 -17.53
C PRO A 176 2.98 13.07 -18.91
N ASP A 177 3.81 12.85 -19.94
CA ASP A 177 3.58 13.29 -21.30
C ASP A 177 2.74 12.29 -22.10
N VAL A 178 2.87 10.99 -21.79
CA VAL A 178 2.16 9.90 -22.50
C VAL A 178 1.37 9.02 -21.50
N PRO A 179 0.14 9.40 -21.11
CA PRO A 179 -0.58 8.79 -19.98
C PRO A 179 -0.84 7.27 -20.06
N HIS A 180 -0.80 6.69 -21.27
CA HIS A 180 -1.00 5.26 -21.49
C HIS A 180 0.30 4.45 -21.35
N HIS A 181 1.47 5.10 -21.25
CA HIS A 181 2.71 4.44 -20.87
C HIS A 181 2.73 4.23 -19.36
N ILE A 182 1.97 3.22 -18.90
CA ILE A 182 1.87 2.86 -17.49
C ILE A 182 3.04 1.95 -17.11
N PHE A 183 3.83 2.40 -16.15
CA PHE A 183 4.97 1.67 -15.60
C PHE A 183 4.58 0.75 -14.44
N ALA A 184 3.69 1.21 -13.55
CA ALA A 184 3.29 0.46 -12.36
C ALA A 184 1.86 0.76 -11.92
N TRP A 185 1.19 -0.27 -11.38
CA TRP A 185 -0.16 -0.24 -10.82
C TRP A 185 -0.10 -0.49 -9.31
N LYS A 186 -0.63 0.45 -8.53
CA LYS A 186 -0.72 0.36 -7.06
C LYS A 186 -2.04 -0.29 -6.65
N LEU A 187 -2.03 -0.98 -5.51
CA LEU A 187 -3.21 -1.64 -4.94
C LEU A 187 -4.29 -0.59 -4.64
N THR A 188 -5.51 -0.75 -5.16
CA THR A 188 -6.62 0.20 -4.96
C THR A 188 -7.75 -0.38 -4.14
N GLU A 189 -7.96 -1.69 -4.21
CA GLU A 189 -9.05 -2.36 -3.52
C GLU A 189 -8.69 -3.81 -3.22
N THR A 190 -9.09 -4.29 -2.05
CA THR A 190 -9.04 -5.71 -1.68
C THR A 190 -10.37 -6.09 -1.05
N TRP A 191 -11.02 -7.15 -1.51
CA TRP A 191 -12.31 -7.58 -0.97
C TRP A 191 -12.40 -9.10 -0.82
N ASP A 192 -13.15 -9.52 0.21
CA ASP A 192 -13.41 -10.93 0.48
C ASP A 192 -14.68 -11.42 -0.23
N PRO A 193 -14.91 -12.76 -0.31
CA PRO A 193 -16.13 -13.32 -0.89
C PRO A 193 -17.44 -12.93 -0.18
N LEU A 194 -17.35 -12.34 1.02
CA LEU A 194 -18.48 -11.92 1.83
C LEU A 194 -18.83 -10.44 1.59
N GLY A 195 -18.04 -9.74 0.77
CA GLY A 195 -18.25 -8.34 0.39
C GLY A 195 -17.61 -7.32 1.33
N ASN A 196 -16.81 -7.73 2.32
CA ASN A 196 -16.02 -6.78 3.10
C ASN A 196 -14.88 -6.25 2.22
N ALA A 197 -14.64 -4.94 2.25
CA ALA A 197 -13.63 -4.32 1.40
C ALA A 197 -12.62 -3.45 2.19
N ILE A 198 -11.41 -3.38 1.64
CA ILE A 198 -10.35 -2.43 1.96
C ILE A 198 -10.12 -1.60 0.71
N THR A 199 -10.17 -0.27 0.84
CA THR A 199 -9.87 0.67 -0.26
C THR A 199 -8.61 1.45 0.03
N TYR A 200 -7.87 1.77 -1.03
CA TYR A 200 -6.62 2.52 -0.99
C TYR A 200 -6.74 3.72 -1.91
N GLU A 201 -6.72 4.91 -1.33
CA GLU A 201 -6.88 6.17 -2.03
C GLU A 201 -5.54 6.89 -2.14
N TYR A 202 -5.28 7.43 -3.33
CA TYR A 202 -4.03 8.09 -3.69
C TYR A 202 -4.27 9.55 -4.09
N ASP A 203 -3.45 10.43 -3.53
CA ASP A 203 -3.13 11.72 -4.13
C ASP A 203 -2.01 11.54 -5.17
N ALA A 204 -1.42 12.65 -5.62
CA ALA A 204 -0.28 12.64 -6.52
C ALA A 204 0.88 13.48 -5.97
N ASP A 205 2.07 12.89 -5.90
CA ASP A 205 3.31 13.64 -5.91
C ASP A 205 3.56 14.08 -7.35
N ALA A 206 3.21 15.33 -7.65
CA ALA A 206 3.26 15.88 -9.00
C ALA A 206 3.74 17.33 -9.00
N GLY A 207 4.42 17.71 -10.07
CA GLY A 207 4.91 19.06 -10.23
C GLY A 207 5.65 19.26 -11.55
N GLU A 208 6.01 20.52 -11.80
CA GLU A 208 6.82 20.95 -12.93
C GLU A 208 7.84 21.98 -12.44
N SER A 209 9.12 21.73 -12.67
CA SER A 209 10.20 22.62 -12.23
C SER A 209 11.40 22.53 -13.16
N GLY A 210 11.67 23.60 -13.90
CA GLY A 210 12.73 23.59 -14.91
C GLY A 210 12.47 22.52 -15.97
N ASN A 211 13.38 21.56 -16.10
CA ASN A 211 13.25 20.43 -17.02
C ASN A 211 12.58 19.20 -16.36
N HIS A 212 12.12 19.33 -15.12
CA HIS A 212 11.47 18.24 -14.39
C HIS A 212 9.98 18.31 -14.55
N ARG A 213 9.36 17.19 -14.88
CA ARG A 213 7.91 17.02 -14.91
C ARG A 213 7.60 15.63 -14.40
N TRP A 214 6.84 15.56 -13.31
CA TRP A 214 6.60 14.29 -12.66
C TRP A 214 5.17 14.17 -12.16
N ARG A 215 4.73 12.92 -12.05
CA ARG A 215 3.50 12.53 -11.38
C ARG A 215 3.64 11.08 -10.95
N GLN A 216 3.54 10.81 -9.65
CA GLN A 216 3.43 9.44 -9.15
C GLN A 216 2.40 9.35 -8.01
N PRO A 217 1.77 8.18 -7.82
CA PRO A 217 0.78 7.99 -6.76
C PRO A 217 1.38 8.20 -5.38
N LEU A 218 0.66 8.95 -4.56
CA LEU A 218 0.98 9.17 -3.17
C LEU A 218 -0.19 8.66 -2.32
N LEU A 219 0.01 7.54 -1.61
CA LEU A 219 -1.02 6.95 -0.76
C LEU A 219 -1.47 7.94 0.31
N ARG A 220 -2.76 8.23 0.34
CA ARG A 220 -3.38 9.23 1.21
C ARG A 220 -4.16 8.58 2.33
N THR A 221 -5.03 7.63 1.99
CA THR A 221 -5.97 7.03 2.94
C THR A 221 -6.24 5.57 2.60
N ILE A 222 -6.30 4.73 3.62
CA ILE A 222 -6.81 3.36 3.53
C ILE A 222 -8.09 3.29 4.36
N GLY A 223 -9.20 2.87 3.75
CA GLY A 223 -10.48 2.66 4.43
C GLY A 223 -10.81 1.18 4.49
N TYR A 224 -11.34 0.71 5.62
CA TYR A 224 -11.82 -0.68 5.76
C TYR A 224 -12.94 -0.77 6.81
N ALA A 225 -13.53 -1.98 6.93
CA ALA A 225 -14.76 -2.21 7.68
C ALA A 225 -15.89 -1.27 7.19
N ASP A 226 -16.17 -1.38 5.90
CA ASP A 226 -17.15 -0.56 5.19
C ASP A 226 -18.57 -0.72 5.74
N TYR A 227 -19.35 0.34 5.75
CA TYR A 227 -20.76 0.30 6.13
C TYR A 227 -21.54 1.30 5.28
N MET A 228 -22.81 1.00 5.07
CA MET A 228 -23.70 1.87 4.31
C MET A 228 -24.76 2.44 5.26
N PRO A 229 -24.70 3.74 5.59
CA PRO A 229 -25.78 4.42 6.28
C PRO A 229 -27.06 4.39 5.43
N ALA A 230 -28.23 4.42 6.06
CA ALA A 230 -29.50 4.44 5.35
C ALA A 230 -29.59 5.64 4.38
N GLY A 231 -29.68 5.36 3.08
CA GLY A 231 -29.76 6.37 2.02
C GLY A 231 -28.45 7.13 1.72
N GLY A 232 -27.31 6.64 2.23
CA GLY A 232 -26.00 7.30 2.07
C GLY A 232 -25.01 6.55 1.18
N THR A 233 -23.86 7.17 0.96
CA THR A 233 -22.68 6.55 0.34
C THR A 233 -21.99 5.62 1.33
N ALA A 234 -21.33 4.57 0.83
CA ALA A 234 -20.48 3.71 1.67
C ALA A 234 -19.43 4.56 2.43
N ARG A 235 -19.23 4.24 3.70
CA ARG A 235 -18.25 4.84 4.61
C ARG A 235 -17.41 3.74 5.25
N PHE A 236 -16.30 4.10 5.89
CA PHE A 236 -15.41 3.14 6.56
C PHE A 236 -15.39 3.39 8.07
N LEU A 237 -15.55 2.32 8.86
CA LEU A 237 -15.45 2.41 10.32
C LEU A 237 -14.01 2.60 10.79
N ALA A 238 -13.01 2.26 9.98
CA ALA A 238 -11.62 2.42 10.34
C ALA A 238 -10.83 2.98 9.15
N THR A 239 -9.92 3.90 9.44
CA THR A 239 -9.09 4.57 8.43
C THR A 239 -7.64 4.63 8.86
N VAL A 240 -6.74 4.53 7.89
CA VAL A 240 -5.31 4.84 8.03
C VAL A 240 -5.00 6.01 7.11
N THR A 241 -4.59 7.14 7.66
CA THR A 241 -4.26 8.37 6.92
C THR A 241 -2.76 8.62 6.96
N PHE A 242 -2.20 8.97 5.81
CA PHE A 242 -0.78 9.27 5.66
C PHE A 242 -0.62 10.78 5.52
N GLY A 243 0.16 11.38 6.42
CA GLY A 243 0.51 12.80 6.36
C GLY A 243 1.91 12.96 5.81
N ASP A 244 2.06 13.78 4.77
CA ASP A 244 3.29 13.96 4.01
C ASP A 244 3.75 15.43 3.96
N GLU A 245 5.03 15.62 3.68
CA GLU A 245 5.69 16.92 3.57
C GLU A 245 6.64 16.96 2.37
N GLU A 246 7.05 18.16 1.96
CA GLU A 246 8.10 18.30 0.95
C GLU A 246 9.42 17.84 1.54
N ARG A 247 10.19 17.10 0.75
CA ARG A 247 11.54 16.69 1.16
C ARG A 247 12.57 17.68 0.64
N GLU A 248 13.66 17.83 1.38
CA GLU A 248 14.78 18.71 1.01
C GLU A 248 15.71 18.06 -0.06
N ASP A 249 15.67 16.73 -0.21
CA ASP A 249 16.49 15.94 -1.12
C ASP A 249 15.67 15.27 -2.25
N PRO A 250 14.95 16.03 -3.10
CA PRO A 250 14.14 15.43 -4.15
C PRO A 250 15.01 14.77 -5.21
N PHE A 251 14.70 13.51 -5.53
CA PHE A 251 15.50 12.68 -6.43
C PHE A 251 14.62 12.08 -7.54
N SER A 252 15.26 11.71 -8.64
CA SER A 252 14.59 11.15 -9.81
C SER A 252 15.19 9.80 -10.20
N SER A 253 14.33 8.88 -10.64
CA SER A 253 14.71 7.65 -11.33
C SER A 253 14.22 7.70 -12.77
N TYR A 254 14.99 7.09 -13.68
CA TYR A 254 14.66 6.99 -15.10
C TYR A 254 14.59 5.54 -15.57
N THR A 255 14.50 4.59 -14.65
CA THR A 255 14.41 3.16 -14.99
C THR A 255 13.15 2.80 -15.77
N ALA A 256 12.11 3.64 -15.68
CA ALA A 256 10.90 3.54 -16.47
C ALA A 256 11.03 4.15 -17.88
N GLY A 257 12.13 4.83 -18.22
CA GLY A 257 12.27 5.52 -19.52
C GLY A 257 11.66 6.93 -19.54
N PHE A 258 10.96 7.32 -18.48
CA PHE A 258 10.55 8.70 -18.18
C PHE A 258 10.93 9.04 -16.74
N GLU A 259 10.82 10.32 -16.37
CA GLU A 259 11.15 10.78 -15.02
C GLU A 259 10.13 10.32 -13.96
N ILE A 260 10.59 9.50 -13.01
CA ILE A 260 9.88 9.25 -11.75
C ILE A 260 10.59 10.04 -10.66
N ARG A 261 10.02 11.19 -10.29
CA ARG A 261 10.59 12.06 -9.26
C ARG A 261 9.81 12.00 -7.97
N THR A 262 10.54 11.78 -6.87
CA THR A 262 10.01 11.79 -5.51
C THR A 262 10.34 13.13 -4.88
N SER A 263 9.34 13.97 -4.69
CA SER A 263 9.44 15.29 -4.07
C SER A 263 8.79 15.38 -2.68
N ARG A 264 8.01 14.36 -2.32
CA ARG A 264 7.35 14.24 -1.01
C ARG A 264 7.97 13.13 -0.16
N ARG A 265 7.78 13.21 1.15
CA ARG A 265 8.06 12.12 2.10
C ARG A 265 6.96 12.05 3.16
N TYR A 266 6.67 10.87 3.68
CA TYR A 266 5.69 10.73 4.75
C TYR A 266 6.28 11.13 6.09
N ARG A 267 5.53 11.93 6.85
CA ARG A 267 5.87 12.35 8.21
C ARG A 267 5.07 11.61 9.27
N THR A 268 3.82 11.25 8.95
CA THR A 268 2.92 10.57 9.90
C THR A 268 2.09 9.47 9.26
N ILE A 269 1.76 8.46 10.04
CA ILE A 269 0.73 7.46 9.72
C ILE A 269 -0.25 7.45 10.90
N THR A 270 -1.50 7.84 10.67
CA THR A 270 -2.51 7.96 11.72
C THR A 270 -3.63 6.97 11.49
N THR A 271 -3.99 6.22 12.52
CA THR A 271 -5.13 5.30 12.54
C THR A 271 -6.28 5.92 13.32
N ALA A 272 -7.48 5.82 12.78
CA ALA A 272 -8.69 6.32 13.41
C ALA A 272 -9.83 5.32 13.23
N VAL A 273 -10.80 5.37 14.15
CA VAL A 273 -12.08 4.67 14.03
C VAL A 273 -13.24 5.67 14.05
N HIS A 274 -14.27 5.38 13.28
CA HIS A 274 -15.39 6.26 12.99
C HIS A 274 -16.70 5.52 13.27
N ALA A 275 -17.30 5.73 14.43
CA ALA A 275 -18.69 5.34 14.65
C ALA A 275 -19.64 6.49 14.21
N ASP A 276 -19.36 7.71 14.70
CA ASP A 276 -20.11 8.95 14.38
C ASP A 276 -19.20 10.20 14.32
N THR A 277 -18.03 10.16 14.97
CA THR A 277 -17.00 11.21 14.98
C THR A 277 -15.63 10.54 14.95
N ASP A 278 -14.66 11.15 14.27
CA ASP A 278 -13.31 10.63 14.17
C ASP A 278 -12.64 10.51 15.54
N GLN A 279 -12.33 9.28 15.93
CA GLN A 279 -11.54 8.98 17.12
C GLN A 279 -10.16 8.48 16.70
N LEU A 280 -9.13 9.27 17.00
CA LEU A 280 -7.75 8.88 16.74
C LEU A 280 -7.36 7.75 17.69
N VAL A 281 -6.76 6.70 17.15
CA VAL A 281 -6.36 5.52 17.94
C VAL A 281 -4.85 5.54 18.16
N ARG A 282 -4.08 5.65 17.08
CA ARG A 282 -2.62 5.70 17.11
C ARG A 282 -2.07 6.59 16.01
N ARG A 283 -0.94 7.24 16.28
CA ARG A 283 -0.13 7.94 15.28
C ARG A 283 1.31 7.44 15.36
N TYR A 284 1.88 7.15 14.20
CA TYR A 284 3.31 6.90 13.99
C TYR A 284 3.91 8.19 13.46
N GLU A 285 4.89 8.75 14.17
CA GLU A 285 5.63 9.96 13.79
C GLU A 285 7.03 9.56 13.35
N LEU A 286 7.39 9.96 12.12
CA LEU A 286 8.60 9.53 11.42
C LEU A 286 9.62 10.67 11.40
N ASP A 287 10.68 10.59 12.21
CA ASP A 287 11.69 11.64 12.29
C ASP A 287 12.86 11.35 11.34
N TYR A 288 13.35 12.40 10.69
CA TYR A 288 14.34 12.31 9.64
C TYR A 288 15.57 13.15 9.94
N GLN A 289 16.71 12.68 9.45
CA GLN A 289 17.95 13.46 9.42
C GLN A 289 18.59 13.34 8.04
N ALA A 290 19.12 14.45 7.51
CA ALA A 290 19.92 14.44 6.30
C ALA A 290 21.29 13.79 6.59
N ASP A 291 21.73 12.89 5.72
CA ASP A 291 23.08 12.37 5.75
C ASP A 291 24.11 13.51 5.59
N PRO A 292 25.14 13.60 6.45
CA PRO A 292 26.09 14.70 6.42
C PRO A 292 26.91 14.83 5.13
N TYR A 293 27.04 13.75 4.34
CA TYR A 293 27.92 13.71 3.17
C TYR A 293 27.17 13.93 1.86
N ASN A 294 25.98 13.35 1.71
CA ASN A 294 25.21 13.40 0.47
C ASN A 294 23.82 14.04 0.61
N GLY A 295 23.42 14.43 1.83
CA GLY A 295 22.14 15.10 2.09
C GLY A 295 20.92 14.19 1.99
N VAL A 296 21.10 12.88 1.78
CA VAL A 296 19.98 11.94 1.64
C VAL A 296 19.21 11.83 2.97
N THR A 297 17.89 11.88 2.88
CA THR A 297 16.99 11.72 4.02
C THR A 297 17.09 10.29 4.59
N LEU A 298 17.49 10.19 5.86
CA LEU A 298 17.52 8.94 6.64
C LEU A 298 16.42 8.99 7.71
N LEU A 299 15.59 7.93 7.78
CA LEU A 299 14.64 7.75 8.88
C LEU A 299 15.42 7.37 10.15
N THR A 300 15.36 8.21 11.18
CA THR A 300 16.14 8.04 12.41
C THR A 300 15.30 7.61 13.62
N SER A 301 13.99 7.89 13.62
CA SER A 301 13.10 7.45 14.69
C SER A 301 11.68 7.22 14.18
N VAL A 302 11.00 6.25 14.81
CA VAL A 302 9.57 6.00 14.64
C VAL A 302 8.92 6.06 16.02
N THR A 303 8.22 7.16 16.31
CA THR A 303 7.55 7.36 17.60
C THR A 303 6.08 6.97 17.49
N VAL A 304 5.61 6.11 18.39
CA VAL A 304 4.18 5.74 18.47
C VAL A 304 3.50 6.54 19.57
N VAL A 305 2.41 7.19 19.19
CA VAL A 305 1.60 8.08 20.01
C VAL A 305 0.18 7.51 20.09
N GLY A 306 -0.32 7.33 21.31
CA GLY A 306 -1.73 7.00 21.58
C GLY A 306 -2.52 8.24 22.01
N PHE A 307 -3.80 8.29 21.67
CA PHE A 307 -4.72 9.36 22.06
C PHE A 307 -5.69 8.87 23.12
N ASP A 308 -6.09 9.77 24.01
CA ASP A 308 -7.16 9.56 24.98
C ASP A 308 -8.45 10.29 24.55
N ASP A 309 -9.49 10.16 25.38
CA ASP A 309 -10.79 10.79 25.14
C ASP A 309 -10.74 12.33 25.29
N GLU A 310 -9.66 12.91 25.80
CA GLU A 310 -9.48 14.36 26.02
C GLU A 310 -8.68 15.04 24.89
N GLY A 311 -8.01 14.27 24.01
CA GLY A 311 -7.38 14.73 22.79
C GLY A 311 -5.86 14.98 22.80
N PRO A 312 -5.15 15.21 23.94
CA PRO A 312 -3.70 15.24 23.93
C PRO A 312 -3.11 13.83 24.15
N PRO A 313 -1.90 13.55 23.62
CA PRO A 313 -1.33 12.22 23.66
C PRO A 313 -0.82 11.80 25.05
N LEU A 314 -1.21 10.60 25.53
CA LEU A 314 -0.85 10.09 26.86
C LEU A 314 0.50 9.36 26.95
N ALA A 315 1.09 8.94 25.82
CA ALA A 315 2.34 8.21 25.86
C ALA A 315 3.09 8.27 24.53
N THR A 316 4.36 8.65 24.59
CA THR A 316 5.33 8.52 23.50
C THR A 316 6.15 7.26 23.74
N CYS A 317 5.97 6.24 22.90
CA CYS A 317 6.97 5.18 22.80
C CYS A 317 7.96 5.60 21.71
N ARG A 318 9.12 6.12 22.13
CA ARG A 318 10.18 6.62 21.24
C ARG A 318 11.25 5.55 21.04
N ARG A 319 11.57 5.21 19.79
CA ARG A 319 12.77 4.47 19.42
C ARG A 319 13.39 4.98 18.14
#